data_AF-A0A2B7WSR2-F1
#
_entry.id   AF-A0A2B7WSR2-F1
#
_cell.length_a   1.000
_cell.length_b   1.000
_cell.length_c   1.000
_cell.angle_alpha   90.00
_cell.angle_beta   90.00
_cell.angle_gamma   90.00
#
_symmetry.space_group_name_H-M   'P 1'
#
loop_
_entity.id
_entity.type
_entity.pdbx_description
1 polymer ?
#
loop_
_entity_poly.entity_id
_entity_poly.type
_entity_poly.pdbx_seq_one_letter_code
_entity_poly.pdbx_strand_id
1 'polypeptide(L)'
;MTSVPTLTTTFTPSPSCLSDYYIWKQDDGWNFNSLGPQPTPACLPSGWDSASTAYFSPGICPSGYSAACSTVVHIHTVSETRATCCPSGYACQSATDWPWYTDHPCTYAAANTETWKYTSTTSGGWYTGTTRARRDANAYGISIRWQAGDTIAPTAISSGYDADFFSENGYTFCSLIV
;
A
#
# COMPACT_ATOMS: atom_id res chain seq x y z
N MET A 1 -16.02 21.25 11.17
CA MET A 1 -15.93 20.35 10.00
C MET A 1 -14.54 20.54 9.41
N THR A 2 -13.69 19.54 9.51
CA THR A 2 -12.36 19.54 8.87
C THR A 2 -12.55 19.33 7.37
N SER A 3 -11.93 20.17 6.56
CA SER A 3 -11.94 20.01 5.10
C SER A 3 -11.19 18.73 4.73
N VAL A 4 -11.73 17.94 3.80
CA VAL A 4 -11.04 16.77 3.24
C VAL A 4 -9.82 17.26 2.44
N PRO A 5 -8.61 16.72 2.66
CA PRO A 5 -7.44 17.13 1.90
C PRO A 5 -7.54 16.65 0.45
N THR A 6 -6.94 17.42 -0.47
CA THR A 6 -6.86 17.05 -1.89
C THR A 6 -5.44 16.60 -2.21
N LEU A 7 -5.29 15.58 -3.06
CA LEU A 7 -3.99 15.11 -3.55
C LEU A 7 -4.04 15.09 -5.06
N THR A 8 -4.04 16.29 -5.65
CA THR A 8 -4.24 16.52 -7.10
C THR A 8 -2.93 16.54 -7.88
N THR A 9 -1.79 16.58 -7.18
CA THR A 9 -0.44 16.53 -7.75
C THR A 9 0.27 15.28 -7.24
N THR A 10 1.13 14.70 -8.08
CA THR A 10 1.85 13.48 -7.71
C THR A 10 2.89 13.81 -6.64
N PHE A 11 2.58 13.50 -5.39
CA PHE A 11 3.57 13.50 -4.31
C PHE A 11 4.70 12.53 -4.66
N THR A 12 5.94 12.92 -4.39
CA THR A 12 7.11 12.06 -4.62
C THR A 12 7.80 11.80 -3.28
N PRO A 13 7.60 10.61 -2.69
CA PRO A 13 8.28 10.22 -1.46
C PRO A 13 9.81 10.20 -1.66
N SER A 14 10.55 10.42 -0.58
CA SER A 14 11.99 10.13 -0.55
C SER A 14 12.25 8.65 -0.90
N PRO A 15 13.31 8.31 -1.64
CA PRO A 15 13.62 6.92 -1.97
C PRO A 15 13.70 5.99 -0.76
N SER A 16 14.20 6.48 0.37
CA SER A 16 14.28 5.74 1.63
C SER A 16 12.91 5.23 2.12
N CYS A 17 11.82 5.91 1.79
CA CYS A 17 10.46 5.51 2.14
C CYS A 17 9.98 4.29 1.34
N LEU A 18 10.63 4.00 0.22
CA LEU A 18 10.28 2.93 -0.72
C LEU A 18 11.32 1.81 -0.78
N SER A 19 12.52 2.02 -0.25
CA SER A 19 13.62 1.04 -0.29
C SER A 19 14.08 0.53 1.07
N ASP A 20 13.93 1.33 2.12
CA ASP A 20 14.55 1.02 3.40
C ASP A 20 13.59 0.20 4.25
N TYR A 21 14.03 -0.97 4.69
CA TYR A 21 13.23 -1.84 5.54
C TYR A 21 13.60 -1.67 6.99
N TYR A 22 12.58 -1.67 7.84
CA TYR A 22 12.71 -1.54 9.28
C TYR A 22 12.15 -2.78 9.98
N ILE A 23 12.90 -3.31 10.94
CA ILE A 23 12.45 -4.37 11.85
C ILE A 23 12.30 -3.75 13.24
N TRP A 24 11.04 -3.58 13.65
CA TRP A 24 10.66 -3.04 14.94
C TRP A 24 10.47 -4.19 15.92
N LYS A 25 11.35 -4.26 16.92
CA LYS A 25 11.22 -5.26 17.98
C LYS A 25 10.10 -4.85 18.93
N GLN A 26 9.14 -5.75 19.14
CA GLN A 26 8.10 -5.59 20.14
C GLN A 26 8.52 -6.30 21.43
N ASP A 27 8.02 -5.82 22.57
CA ASP A 27 8.33 -6.38 23.90
C ASP A 27 7.79 -7.80 24.11
N ASP A 28 6.81 -8.20 23.31
CA ASP A 28 6.18 -9.53 23.31
C ASP A 28 6.98 -10.59 22.51
N GLY A 29 8.13 -10.21 21.95
CA GLY A 29 9.01 -11.09 21.18
C GLY A 29 8.66 -11.17 19.69
N TRP A 30 7.62 -10.47 19.24
CA TRP A 30 7.30 -10.37 17.81
C TRP A 30 8.09 -9.24 17.15
N ASN A 31 8.38 -9.41 15.87
CA ASN A 31 9.00 -8.38 15.05
C ASN A 31 7.96 -7.82 14.10
N PHE A 32 7.78 -6.50 14.11
CA PHE A 32 7.00 -5.81 13.11
C PHE A 32 7.93 -5.32 12.00
N ASN A 33 7.75 -5.84 10.80
CA ASN A 33 8.53 -5.44 9.64
C ASN A 33 7.75 -4.39 8.86
N SER A 34 8.41 -3.25 8.58
CA SER A 34 7.81 -2.15 7.82
C SER A 34 8.73 -1.64 6.71
N LEU A 35 8.14 -1.20 5.62
CA LEU A 35 8.80 -0.42 4.58
C LEU A 35 8.76 1.06 4.93
N GLY A 36 9.93 1.68 4.88
CA GLY A 36 10.12 3.08 5.20
C GLY A 36 10.25 3.33 6.70
N PRO A 37 10.77 4.52 7.08
CA PRO A 37 10.83 4.95 8.46
C PRO A 37 9.42 5.22 9.00
N GLN A 38 9.32 5.59 10.29
CA GLN A 38 8.08 6.16 10.84
C GLN A 38 7.52 7.30 9.97
N PRO A 39 6.22 7.62 10.08
CA PRO A 39 5.55 8.60 9.22
C PRO A 39 6.30 9.94 9.27
N THR A 40 6.80 10.39 8.11
CA THR A 40 7.43 11.71 7.97
C THR A 40 6.84 12.48 6.80
N PRO A 41 6.92 13.82 6.79
CA PRO A 41 6.52 14.63 5.64
C PRO A 41 7.31 14.32 4.36
N ALA A 42 8.45 13.63 4.46
CA ALA A 42 9.23 13.18 3.30
C ALA A 42 8.69 11.87 2.70
N CYS A 43 7.93 11.07 3.46
CA CYS A 43 7.40 9.79 3.03
C CYS A 43 5.92 9.82 2.70
N LEU A 44 5.16 10.73 3.31
CA LEU A 44 3.72 10.78 3.19
C LEU A 44 3.25 12.20 2.86
N PRO A 45 2.22 12.33 2.01
CA PRO A 45 1.69 13.63 1.63
C PRO A 45 1.14 14.38 2.85
N SER A 46 1.21 15.71 2.80
CA SER A 46 0.60 16.55 3.83
C SER A 46 -0.91 16.27 3.94
N GLY A 47 -1.41 16.13 5.16
CA GLY A 47 -2.80 15.74 5.41
C GLY A 47 -3.04 14.24 5.43
N TRP A 48 -2.00 13.41 5.27
CA TRP A 48 -2.11 11.99 5.51
C TRP A 48 -2.42 11.72 6.99
N ASP A 49 -3.34 10.79 7.21
CA ASP A 49 -3.79 10.33 8.51
C ASP A 49 -4.04 8.83 8.40
N SER A 50 -3.63 8.08 9.43
CA SER A 50 -3.77 6.63 9.49
C SER A 50 -5.19 6.16 9.80
N ALA A 51 -6.10 7.05 10.18
CA ALA A 51 -7.48 6.69 10.44
C ALA A 51 -8.12 6.01 9.21
N SER A 52 -8.83 4.90 9.44
CA SER A 52 -9.51 4.15 8.36
C SER A 52 -10.57 4.95 7.60
N THR A 53 -11.00 6.08 8.17
CA THR A 53 -11.94 7.03 7.57
C THR A 53 -11.27 8.20 6.87
N ALA A 54 -9.95 8.37 6.98
CA ALA A 54 -9.20 9.41 6.32
C ALA A 54 -8.93 9.05 4.84
N TYR A 55 -9.02 10.04 3.97
CA TYR A 55 -8.77 9.90 2.54
C TYR A 55 -8.50 11.25 1.90
N PHE A 56 -7.83 11.21 0.75
CA PHE A 56 -7.70 12.35 -0.15
C PHE A 56 -8.81 12.32 -1.20
N SER A 57 -9.46 13.45 -1.46
CA SER A 57 -10.49 13.55 -2.50
C SER A 57 -10.53 14.96 -3.12
N PRO A 58 -10.37 15.11 -4.45
CA PRO A 58 -9.87 14.07 -5.35
C PRO A 58 -8.41 13.71 -5.03
N GLY A 59 -8.03 12.45 -5.27
CA GLY A 59 -6.69 11.95 -4.96
C GLY A 59 -6.09 11.10 -6.08
N ILE A 60 -4.78 11.26 -6.30
CA ILE A 60 -3.96 10.36 -7.13
C ILE A 60 -2.86 9.70 -6.29
N CYS A 61 -2.46 8.49 -6.68
CA CYS A 61 -1.37 7.79 -5.99
C CYS A 61 -0.03 8.54 -6.15
N PRO A 62 0.80 8.59 -5.10
CA PRO A 62 2.16 9.12 -5.21
C PRO A 62 3.04 8.35 -6.20
N SER A 63 4.17 8.96 -6.56
CA SER A 63 5.23 8.29 -7.29
C SER A 63 5.71 7.05 -6.54
N GLY A 64 5.86 5.93 -7.27
CA GLY A 64 6.26 4.64 -6.69
C GLY A 64 5.11 3.85 -6.05
N TYR A 65 3.91 4.43 -5.97
CA TYR A 65 2.69 3.76 -5.53
C TYR A 65 1.76 3.45 -6.69
N SER A 66 0.96 2.40 -6.54
CA SER A 66 -0.14 2.05 -7.44
C SER A 66 -1.41 1.78 -6.65
N ALA A 67 -2.58 1.98 -7.27
CA ALA A 67 -3.85 1.57 -6.68
C ALA A 67 -3.92 0.03 -6.58
N ALA A 68 -3.55 -0.52 -5.43
CA ALA A 68 -3.42 -1.96 -5.23
C ALA A 68 -4.77 -2.64 -5.01
N CYS A 69 -5.75 -1.91 -4.50
CA CYS A 69 -7.14 -2.32 -4.42
C CYS A 69 -8.04 -1.11 -4.66
N SER A 70 -9.19 -1.36 -5.28
CA SER A 70 -10.19 -0.33 -5.50
C SER A 70 -11.60 -0.90 -5.46
N THR A 71 -12.55 -0.04 -5.12
CA THR A 71 -13.99 -0.33 -5.15
C THR A 71 -14.70 0.87 -5.75
N VAL A 72 -15.77 0.61 -6.50
CA VAL A 72 -16.66 1.67 -7.01
C VAL A 72 -17.94 1.65 -6.20
N VAL A 73 -18.29 2.80 -5.63
CA VAL A 73 -19.49 2.99 -4.83
C VAL A 73 -20.44 3.89 -5.62
N HIS A 74 -21.69 3.44 -5.75
CA HIS A 74 -22.75 4.19 -6.41
C HIS A 74 -23.73 4.73 -5.38
N ILE A 75 -23.93 6.04 -5.36
CA ILE A 75 -24.96 6.71 -4.57
C ILE A 75 -25.88 7.44 -5.55
N HIS A 76 -27.05 6.87 -5.79
CA HIS A 76 -27.98 7.29 -6.85
C HIS A 76 -27.29 7.33 -8.23
N THR A 77 -27.13 8.50 -8.82
CA THR A 77 -26.52 8.72 -10.13
C THR A 77 -25.02 9.04 -10.05
N VAL A 78 -24.48 9.18 -8.84
CA VAL A 78 -23.07 9.54 -8.60
C VAL A 78 -22.26 8.28 -8.34
N SER A 79 -21.13 8.15 -9.03
CA SER A 79 -20.19 7.05 -8.86
C SER A 79 -18.86 7.59 -8.30
N GLU A 80 -18.40 7.02 -7.20
CA GLU A 80 -17.12 7.34 -6.56
C GLU A 80 -16.25 6.09 -6.57
N THR A 81 -15.02 6.21 -7.08
CA THR A 81 -14.00 5.17 -6.92
C THR A 81 -13.22 5.45 -5.65
N ARG A 82 -13.01 4.41 -4.84
CA ARG A 82 -12.19 4.43 -3.63
C ARG A 82 -11.05 3.46 -3.83
N ALA A 83 -9.81 3.91 -3.68
CA ALA A 83 -8.65 3.05 -3.81
C ALA A 83 -7.66 3.26 -2.66
N THR A 84 -6.89 2.21 -2.39
CA THR A 84 -5.72 2.30 -1.51
C THR A 84 -4.48 2.22 -2.38
N CYS A 85 -3.69 3.27 -2.35
CA CYS A 85 -2.39 3.31 -2.98
C CYS A 85 -1.38 2.56 -2.09
N CYS A 86 -0.72 1.56 -2.65
CA CYS A 86 0.37 0.83 -2.01
C CYS A 86 1.66 0.98 -2.81
N PRO A 87 2.84 0.86 -2.16
CA PRO A 87 4.11 0.84 -2.88
C PRO A 87 4.11 -0.25 -3.96
N SER A 88 4.86 -0.02 -5.03
CA SER A 88 4.96 -0.97 -6.15
C SER A 88 5.41 -2.35 -5.63
N GLY A 89 4.68 -3.40 -6.02
CA GLY A 89 4.91 -4.77 -5.56
C GLY A 89 4.17 -5.16 -4.27
N TYR A 90 3.54 -4.20 -3.58
CA TYR A 90 2.71 -4.48 -2.40
C TYR A 90 1.24 -4.63 -2.80
N ALA A 91 0.54 -5.53 -2.11
CA ALA A 91 -0.90 -5.72 -2.22
C ALA A 91 -1.62 -5.08 -1.03
N CYS A 92 -2.90 -4.77 -1.20
CA CYS A 92 -3.74 -4.41 -0.05
C CYS A 92 -3.95 -5.64 0.83
N GLN A 93 -3.98 -5.44 2.14
CA GLN A 93 -4.46 -6.43 3.09
C GLN A 93 -5.66 -5.87 3.86
N SER A 94 -6.63 -6.74 4.17
CA SER A 94 -7.90 -6.38 4.79
C SER A 94 -8.04 -6.94 6.21
N ALA A 95 -6.93 -7.34 6.82
CA ALA A 95 -6.92 -7.88 8.16
C ALA A 95 -7.12 -6.74 9.18
N THR A 96 -7.73 -7.06 10.31
CA THR A 96 -8.10 -6.07 11.35
C THR A 96 -7.74 -6.53 12.77
N ASP A 97 -7.09 -7.70 12.87
CA ASP A 97 -6.70 -8.34 14.12
C ASP A 97 -5.50 -7.68 14.80
N TRP A 98 -4.73 -6.88 14.06
CA TRP A 98 -3.56 -6.18 14.60
C TRP A 98 -3.64 -4.65 14.45
N PRO A 99 -3.10 -3.88 15.41
CA PRO A 99 -3.16 -2.42 15.39
C PRO A 99 -2.54 -1.77 14.15
N TRP A 100 -1.45 -2.35 13.62
CA TRP A 100 -0.72 -1.79 12.46
C TRP A 100 -1.46 -1.94 11.13
N TYR A 101 -2.55 -2.69 11.06
CA TYR A 101 -3.32 -2.76 9.82
C TYR A 101 -4.08 -1.47 9.53
N THR A 102 -4.22 -0.59 10.52
CA THR A 102 -4.85 0.71 10.36
C THR A 102 -3.92 1.67 9.60
N ASP A 103 -2.63 1.74 9.96
CA ASP A 103 -1.65 2.63 9.33
C ASP A 103 -0.83 1.95 8.21
N HIS A 104 -0.72 0.62 8.21
CA HIS A 104 -0.07 -0.18 7.18
C HIS A 104 -1.04 -1.14 6.46
N PRO A 105 -1.97 -0.61 5.65
CA PRO A 105 -2.91 -1.43 4.88
C PRO A 105 -2.27 -2.16 3.69
N CYS A 106 -0.97 -1.96 3.45
CA CYS A 106 -0.23 -2.57 2.35
C CYS A 106 0.71 -3.66 2.87
N THR A 107 0.76 -4.80 2.20
CA THR A 107 1.63 -5.92 2.55
C THR A 107 2.40 -6.44 1.36
N TYR A 108 3.62 -6.88 1.61
CA TYR A 108 4.43 -7.65 0.69
C TYR A 108 4.76 -8.97 1.36
N ALA A 109 4.47 -10.07 0.68
CA ALA A 109 4.78 -11.42 1.12
C ALA A 109 5.66 -12.11 0.07
N ALA A 110 6.92 -12.35 0.41
CA ALA A 110 7.85 -12.96 -0.53
C ALA A 110 7.49 -14.42 -0.79
N ALA A 111 7.39 -14.81 -2.07
CA ALA A 111 7.18 -16.21 -2.47
C ALA A 111 8.34 -17.12 -2.07
N ASN A 112 9.56 -16.56 -2.02
CA ASN A 112 10.81 -17.28 -1.73
C ASN A 112 11.66 -16.53 -0.71
N THR A 113 12.64 -17.22 -0.13
CA THR A 113 13.68 -16.60 0.69
C THR A 113 14.55 -15.69 -0.16
N GLU A 114 14.76 -14.47 0.30
CA GLU A 114 15.60 -13.48 -0.36
C GLU A 114 16.58 -12.82 0.61
N THR A 115 17.65 -12.24 0.07
CA THR A 115 18.63 -11.50 0.89
C THR A 115 18.29 -10.02 0.83
N TRP A 116 18.09 -9.41 1.99
CA TRP A 116 17.70 -8.00 2.09
C TRP A 116 18.35 -7.30 3.27
N LYS A 117 18.52 -5.99 3.13
CA LYS A 117 19.06 -5.12 4.18
C LYS A 117 17.92 -4.58 5.02
N TYR A 118 18.18 -4.40 6.31
CA TYR A 118 17.20 -3.86 7.24
C TYR A 118 17.87 -2.99 8.29
N THR A 119 17.10 -2.07 8.86
CA THR A 119 17.46 -1.26 10.01
C THR A 119 16.59 -1.69 11.19
N SER A 120 17.18 -1.87 12.38
CA SER A 120 16.44 -2.32 13.56
C SER A 120 16.90 -1.60 14.81
N THR A 121 15.99 -1.53 15.79
CA THR A 121 16.29 -0.97 17.11
C THR A 121 16.82 -2.07 18.04
N THR A 122 17.87 -1.74 18.79
CA THR A 122 18.29 -2.48 19.99
C THR A 122 18.35 -1.52 21.17
N SER A 123 18.54 -2.04 22.38
CA SER A 123 18.82 -1.22 23.57
C SER A 123 20.05 -0.30 23.41
N GLY A 124 20.97 -0.61 22.48
CA GLY A 124 22.14 0.20 22.15
C GLY A 124 21.93 1.21 21.00
N GLY A 125 20.71 1.32 20.47
CA GLY A 125 20.36 2.22 19.36
C GLY A 125 20.06 1.51 18.04
N TRP A 126 20.10 2.29 16.96
CA TRP A 126 19.82 1.84 15.61
C TRP A 126 21.02 1.13 15.00
N TYR A 127 20.78 -0.01 14.33
CA TYR A 127 21.79 -0.70 13.55
C TYR A 127 21.22 -1.19 12.22
N THR A 128 22.08 -1.34 11.23
CA THR A 128 21.75 -1.94 9.93
C THR A 128 22.34 -3.33 9.81
N GLY A 129 21.52 -4.28 9.38
CA GLY A 129 21.90 -5.67 9.15
C GLY A 129 21.54 -6.13 7.74
N THR A 130 21.99 -7.34 7.40
CA THR A 130 21.55 -8.08 6.22
C THR A 130 21.04 -9.43 6.69
N THR A 131 19.90 -9.86 6.16
CA THR A 131 19.30 -11.16 6.48
C THR A 131 18.95 -11.93 5.22
N ARG A 132 18.78 -13.24 5.35
CA ARG A 132 18.30 -14.14 4.29
C ARG A 132 17.06 -14.89 4.79
N ALA A 133 15.89 -14.32 4.52
CA ALA A 133 14.59 -14.80 5.00
C ALA A 133 13.51 -14.50 3.95
N ARG A 134 12.29 -15.04 4.11
CA ARG A 134 11.13 -14.46 3.41
C ARG A 134 10.96 -13.03 3.89
N ARG A 135 10.84 -12.08 2.96
CA ARG A 135 10.58 -10.69 3.30
C ARG A 135 9.07 -10.52 3.37
N ASP A 136 8.56 -10.60 4.57
CA ASP A 136 7.18 -10.27 4.88
C ASP A 136 7.18 -8.91 5.54
N ALA A 137 6.61 -7.92 4.89
CA ALA A 137 6.69 -6.52 5.30
C ALA A 137 5.35 -5.80 5.11
N ASN A 138 5.06 -4.89 6.03
CA ASN A 138 3.93 -3.99 5.93
C ASN A 138 4.41 -2.64 5.39
N ALA A 139 3.51 -1.85 4.80
CA ALA A 139 3.85 -0.52 4.31
C ALA A 139 2.68 0.45 4.51
N TYR A 140 3.01 1.72 4.68
CA TYR A 140 2.01 2.78 4.69
C TYR A 140 1.22 2.78 3.39
N GLY A 141 -0.10 2.92 3.51
CA GLY A 141 -1.00 3.11 2.39
C GLY A 141 -1.65 4.48 2.41
N ILE A 142 -2.11 4.90 1.25
CA ILE A 142 -2.77 6.19 1.06
C ILE A 142 -4.14 5.94 0.46
N SER A 143 -5.18 6.27 1.22
CA SER A 143 -6.56 6.19 0.76
C SER A 143 -6.88 7.38 -0.15
N ILE A 144 -7.26 7.10 -1.38
CA ILE A 144 -7.68 8.12 -2.36
C ILE A 144 -9.10 7.84 -2.84
N ARG A 145 -9.82 8.91 -3.19
CA ARG A 145 -11.15 8.82 -3.80
C ARG A 145 -11.22 9.79 -4.97
N TRP A 146 -11.98 9.41 -5.99
CA TRP A 146 -12.27 10.27 -7.13
C TRP A 146 -13.56 9.86 -7.84
N GLN A 147 -14.14 10.78 -8.59
CA GLN A 147 -15.28 10.61 -9.47
C GLN A 147 -14.87 10.83 -10.92
N ALA A 148 -15.69 10.40 -11.87
CA ALA A 148 -15.39 10.55 -13.30
C ALA A 148 -15.26 12.01 -13.77
N GLY A 149 -15.85 12.96 -13.03
CA GLY A 149 -15.73 14.40 -13.28
C GLY A 149 -14.47 15.04 -12.68
N ASP A 150 -13.72 14.31 -11.85
CA ASP A 150 -12.46 14.80 -11.31
C ASP A 150 -11.41 14.73 -12.42
N THR A 151 -10.78 15.85 -12.75
CA THR A 151 -9.82 16.00 -13.88
C THR A 151 -8.47 15.32 -13.62
N ILE A 152 -8.43 14.29 -12.78
CA ILE A 152 -7.24 13.68 -12.21
C ILE A 152 -7.45 12.16 -12.19
N ALA A 153 -7.34 11.52 -13.36
CA ALA A 153 -7.35 10.06 -13.43
C ALA A 153 -5.99 9.54 -12.91
N PRO A 154 -5.95 8.59 -11.95
CA PRO A 154 -4.70 7.97 -11.52
C PRO A 154 -4.05 7.16 -12.65
N THR A 155 -2.72 7.08 -12.64
CA THR A 155 -1.95 6.25 -13.57
C THR A 155 -2.46 4.81 -13.52
N ALA A 156 -2.74 4.25 -14.70
CA ALA A 156 -3.37 2.94 -14.86
C ALA A 156 -2.56 1.79 -14.21
N ILE A 157 -3.29 0.76 -13.81
CA ILE A 157 -2.78 -0.53 -13.35
C ILE A 157 -1.83 -1.09 -14.41
N SER A 158 -0.64 -1.53 -14.01
CA SER A 158 0.18 -2.42 -14.82
C SER A 158 -0.53 -3.77 -14.94
N SER A 159 -1.46 -3.90 -15.89
CA SER A 159 -2.06 -5.17 -16.30
C SER A 159 -1.03 -5.94 -17.12
N GLY A 160 -0.15 -6.65 -16.41
CA GLY A 160 0.85 -7.56 -16.97
C GLY A 160 0.46 -9.02 -16.86
N TYR A 161 -0.84 -9.34 -16.88
CA TYR A 161 -1.32 -10.72 -16.92
C TYR A 161 -2.45 -10.81 -17.96
N ASP A 162 -2.13 -11.39 -19.12
CA ASP A 162 -3.13 -11.86 -20.08
C ASP A 162 -3.91 -12.99 -19.40
N ALA A 163 -5.20 -12.74 -19.14
CA ALA A 163 -6.12 -13.78 -18.73
C ALA A 163 -6.72 -14.41 -20.00
N ASP A 164 -6.15 -15.51 -20.47
CA ASP A 164 -6.78 -16.31 -21.52
C ASP A 164 -7.97 -17.07 -20.94
N PHE A 165 -9.16 -16.80 -21.48
CA PHE A 165 -10.40 -17.49 -21.14
C PHE A 165 -10.50 -18.80 -21.93
N PHE A 166 -10.44 -19.94 -21.24
CA PHE A 166 -10.84 -21.22 -21.80
C PHE A 166 -12.26 -21.59 -21.36
N SER A 167 -13.11 -21.92 -22.34
CA SER A 167 -14.46 -22.45 -22.15
C SER A 167 -14.45 -23.95 -22.37
N GLU A 168 -14.84 -24.72 -21.37
CA GLU A 168 -15.17 -26.13 -21.52
C GLU A 168 -16.47 -26.45 -20.78
N ASN A 169 -17.40 -27.11 -21.46
CA ASN A 169 -18.71 -27.52 -20.92
C ASN A 169 -19.57 -26.40 -20.30
N GLY A 170 -19.49 -25.17 -20.82
CA GLY A 170 -20.39 -24.08 -20.42
C GLY A 170 -20.09 -23.46 -19.06
N TYR A 171 -18.94 -23.77 -18.45
CA TYR A 171 -18.45 -23.14 -17.23
C TYR A 171 -17.17 -22.36 -17.53
N THR A 172 -17.14 -21.10 -17.10
CA THR A 172 -15.97 -20.23 -17.21
C THR A 172 -15.07 -20.44 -16.00
N PHE A 173 -13.86 -20.96 -16.21
CA PHE A 173 -12.86 -21.13 -15.16
C PHE A 173 -11.76 -20.08 -15.30
N CYS A 174 -11.53 -19.29 -14.25
CA CYS A 174 -10.34 -18.46 -14.12
C CYS A 174 -9.25 -19.33 -13.47
N SER A 175 -8.29 -19.80 -14.27
CA SER A 175 -7.17 -20.60 -13.75
C SER A 175 -5.91 -19.72 -13.65
N LEU A 176 -5.34 -19.67 -12.44
CA LEU A 176 -4.04 -19.08 -12.17
C LEU A 176 -2.98 -20.13 -12.53
N ILE A 177 -2.30 -19.99 -13.66
CA ILE A 177 -1.16 -20.87 -13.98
C ILE A 177 0.07 -20.31 -13.27
N VAL A 178 0.69 -21.14 -12.43
CA VAL A 178 1.93 -20.87 -11.67
C VAL A 178 3.16 -21.07 -12.55
#